data_AF-A0A9W9T2C6-F1
#
_entry.id   AF-A0A9W9T2C6-F1
#
_cell.length_a   1.000
_cell.length_b   1.000
_cell.length_c   1.000
_cell.angle_alpha   90.00
_cell.angle_beta   90.00
_cell.angle_gamma   90.00
#
_symmetry.space_group_name_H-M   'P 1'
#
loop_
_entity.id
_entity.type
_entity.pdbx_description
1 polymer ?
#
loop_
_entity_poly.entity_id
_entity_poly.type
_entity_poly.pdbx_seq_one_letter_code
_entity_poly.pdbx_strand_id
1 'polypeptide(L)'
;MVPPVFLPIAEMTRNLSGKLDRKSLRALLVSIEGDNIHEYRVSDRPKVAPSTNMERDLQALWAKGLNLKLENIGANDDFFHIGGDTLAAMRIVAASHSRS
;
A
#
# COMPACT_ATOMS: atom_id res chain seq x y z
N MET A 1 -13.19 -5.92 -6.97
CA MET A 1 -12.54 -5.23 -5.83
C MET A 1 -11.66 -6.24 -5.13
N VAL A 2 -10.33 -6.08 -5.19
CA VAL A 2 -9.37 -6.99 -4.53
C VAL A 2 -8.78 -6.26 -3.32
N PRO A 3 -8.79 -6.85 -2.11
CA PRO A 3 -8.17 -6.25 -0.93
C PRO A 3 -6.65 -6.04 -1.14
N PRO A 4 -6.10 -4.89 -0.72
CA PRO A 4 -4.67 -4.62 -0.85
C PRO A 4 -3.79 -5.40 0.14
N VAL A 5 -4.39 -5.93 1.21
CA VAL A 5 -3.72 -6.62 2.32
C VAL A 5 -4.51 -7.86 2.71
N PHE A 6 -3.82 -8.98 2.89
CA PHE A 6 -4.37 -10.22 3.43
C PHE A 6 -3.55 -10.65 4.65
N LEU A 7 -4.14 -10.49 5.84
CA LEU A 7 -3.52 -10.90 7.09
C LEU A 7 -4.00 -12.31 7.47
N PRO A 8 -3.11 -13.32 7.54
CA PRO A 8 -3.47 -14.61 8.12
C PRO A 8 -3.66 -14.46 9.63
N ILE A 9 -4.73 -15.04 10.16
CA ILE A 9 -4.99 -15.13 11.59
C ILE A 9 -5.14 -16.61 11.96
N ALA A 10 -4.59 -16.99 13.12
CA ALA A 10 -4.67 -18.38 13.59
C ALA A 10 -6.09 -18.80 13.95
N GLU A 11 -6.90 -17.87 14.47
CA GLU A 11 -8.27 -18.12 14.88
C GLU A 11 -9.17 -16.92 14.60
N MET A 12 -10.40 -17.19 14.14
CA MET A 12 -11.41 -16.16 13.93
C MET A 12 -12.17 -15.91 15.23
N THR A 13 -11.88 -14.78 15.89
CA THR A 13 -12.51 -14.44 17.18
C THR A 13 -14.01 -14.24 17.04
N ARG A 14 -14.78 -14.92 17.91
CA ARG A 14 -16.24 -14.83 17.99
C ARG A 14 -16.68 -14.32 19.35
N ASN A 15 -17.77 -13.58 19.39
CA ASN A 15 -18.40 -13.17 20.64
C ASN A 15 -19.27 -14.30 21.23
N LEU A 16 -19.86 -14.07 22.41
CA LEU A 16 -20.70 -15.05 23.11
C LEU A 16 -21.92 -15.54 22.30
N SER A 17 -22.35 -14.80 21.28
CA SER A 17 -23.43 -15.21 20.37
C SER A 17 -22.94 -15.98 19.14
N GLY A 18 -21.64 -16.30 19.07
CA GLY A 18 -21.00 -16.97 17.93
C GLY A 18 -20.74 -16.07 16.72
N LYS A 19 -21.09 -14.78 16.80
CA LYS A 19 -20.85 -13.79 15.74
C LYS A 19 -19.41 -13.32 15.76
N LEU A 20 -18.90 -12.88 14.60
CA LEU A 20 -17.56 -12.31 14.47
C LEU A 20 -17.36 -11.14 15.45
N ASP A 21 -16.33 -11.21 16.28
CA ASP A 21 -15.93 -10.11 17.15
C ASP A 21 -14.97 -9.16 16.42
N ARG A 22 -15.54 -8.20 15.70
CA ARG A 22 -14.78 -7.19 14.96
C ARG A 22 -13.95 -6.27 15.87
N LYS A 23 -14.34 -6.10 17.13
CA LYS A 23 -13.63 -5.21 18.06
C LYS A 23 -12.30 -5.84 18.47
N SER A 24 -12.34 -7.12 18.82
CA SER A 24 -11.15 -7.90 19.16
C SER A 24 -10.20 -8.03 17.96
N LEU A 25 -10.73 -8.28 16.75
CA LEU A 25 -9.90 -8.27 15.53
C LEU A 25 -9.22 -6.93 15.26
N ARG A 26 -9.90 -5.80 15.50
CA ARG A 26 -9.29 -4.47 15.37
C ARG A 26 -8.19 -4.23 16.41
N ALA A 27 -8.40 -4.67 17.64
CA ALA A 27 -7.38 -4.56 18.68
C ALA A 27 -6.13 -5.38 18.32
N LEU A 28 -6.31 -6.59 17.78
CA LEU A 28 -5.21 -7.42 17.28
C LEU A 28 -4.46 -6.74 16.12
N LEU A 29 -5.18 -6.14 15.17
CA LEU A 29 -4.57 -5.37 14.09
C LEU A 29 -3.75 -4.18 14.58
N VAL A 30 -4.22 -3.47 15.62
CA VAL A 30 -3.49 -2.33 16.22
C VAL A 30 -2.25 -2.80 16.98
N SER A 31 -2.25 -4.03 17.49
CA SER A 31 -1.08 -4.60 18.18
C SER A 31 0.04 -5.08 17.24
N ILE A 32 -0.25 -5.24 15.94
CA ILE A 32 0.76 -5.53 14.94
C ILE A 32 1.50 -4.23 14.64
N GLU A 33 2.78 -4.15 15.02
CA GLU A 33 3.63 -2.99 14.71
C GLU A 33 3.64 -2.70 13.21
N GLY A 34 3.51 -1.41 12.87
CA GLY A 34 3.17 -0.93 11.52
C GLY A 34 4.14 -1.34 10.40
N ASP A 35 5.36 -1.75 10.73
CA ASP A 35 6.35 -2.19 9.74
C ASP A 35 6.04 -3.59 9.16
N ASN A 36 5.33 -4.45 9.90
CA ASN A 36 5.03 -5.82 9.46
C ASN A 36 3.85 -5.91 8.47
N ILE A 37 3.08 -4.82 8.28
CA ILE A 37 1.93 -4.85 7.35
C ILE A 37 2.36 -5.03 5.90
N HIS A 38 3.61 -4.67 5.59
CA HIS A 38 4.17 -4.73 4.24
C HIS A 38 4.29 -6.19 3.73
N GLU A 39 4.62 -7.13 4.62
CA GLU A 39 4.71 -8.58 4.32
C GLU A 39 3.37 -9.19 3.94
N TYR A 40 2.26 -8.57 4.35
CA TYR A 40 0.90 -9.05 4.07
C TYR A 40 0.25 -8.37 2.85
N ARG A 41 1.01 -7.58 2.09
CA ARG A 41 0.54 -6.95 0.85
C ARG A 41 0.62 -7.96 -0.29
N VAL A 42 -0.35 -7.92 -1.19
CA VAL A 42 -0.43 -8.80 -2.37
C VAL A 42 0.69 -8.55 -3.41
N SER A 43 1.65 -7.66 -3.12
CA SER A 43 2.64 -7.14 -4.07
C SER A 43 4.09 -7.41 -3.67
N ASP A 44 4.36 -8.56 -3.04
CA ASP A 44 5.71 -9.01 -2.68
C ASP A 44 6.50 -9.58 -3.88
N ARG A 45 6.31 -8.99 -5.06
CA ARG A 45 7.26 -9.20 -6.17
C ARG A 45 8.54 -8.45 -5.84
N PRO A 46 9.73 -9.01 -6.14
CA PRO A 46 10.97 -8.28 -5.95
C PRO A 46 10.90 -6.93 -6.66
N LYS A 47 11.14 -5.85 -5.92
CA LYS A 47 11.07 -4.48 -6.43
C LYS A 47 12.14 -4.31 -7.50
N VAL A 48 11.71 -4.01 -8.72
CA VAL A 48 12.62 -3.70 -9.83
C VAL A 48 12.96 -2.21 -9.76
N ALA A 49 14.24 -1.89 -9.63
CA ALA A 49 14.68 -0.50 -9.60
C ALA A 49 14.43 0.21 -10.96
N PRO A 50 14.03 1.48 -10.96
CA PRO A 50 13.96 2.30 -12.18
C PRO A 50 15.27 2.33 -12.96
N SER A 51 15.18 2.01 -14.25
CA SER A 51 16.30 1.95 -15.18
C SER A 51 16.44 3.22 -16.02
N THR A 52 15.32 3.85 -16.39
CA THR A 52 15.30 5.07 -17.22
C THR A 52 15.13 6.34 -16.40
N ASN A 53 15.51 7.49 -16.98
CA ASN A 53 15.27 8.78 -16.33
C ASN A 53 13.78 9.04 -16.10
N MET A 54 12.94 8.67 -17.08
CA MET A 54 11.48 8.80 -16.98
C MET A 54 10.90 7.97 -15.83
N GLU A 55 11.37 6.73 -15.65
CA GLU A 55 10.95 5.89 -14.52
C GLU A 55 11.35 6.49 -13.17
N ARG A 56 12.55 7.09 -13.06
CA ARG A 56 12.99 7.77 -11.83
C ARG A 56 12.16 9.02 -11.53
N ASP A 57 11.81 9.78 -12.56
CA ASP A 57 10.94 10.96 -12.42
C ASP A 57 9.54 10.56 -11.95
N LEU A 58 8.98 9.50 -12.53
CA LEU A 58 7.71 8.92 -12.11
C LEU A 58 7.79 8.38 -10.67
N GLN A 59 8.86 7.67 -10.32
CA GLN A 59 9.09 7.16 -8.96
C GLN A 59 9.09 8.31 -7.94
N ALA A 60 9.75 9.44 -8.25
CA ALA A 60 9.77 10.61 -7.38
C ALA A 60 8.40 11.28 -7.23
N LEU A 61 7.62 11.35 -8.31
CA LEU A 61 6.25 11.87 -8.28
C LEU A 61 5.33 10.97 -7.42
N TRP A 62 5.44 9.65 -7.58
CA TRP A 62 4.65 8.69 -6.82
C TRP A 62 5.04 8.67 -5.34
N ALA A 63 6.34 8.73 -5.03
CA ALA A 63 6.84 8.83 -3.65
C ALA A 63 6.22 10.03 -2.93
N LYS A 64 6.20 11.19 -3.59
CA LYS A 64 5.61 12.41 -3.05
C LYS A 64 4.07 12.33 -2.94
N GLY A 65 3.41 11.78 -3.96
CA GLY A 65 1.94 11.69 -4.01
C GLY A 65 1.35 10.69 -3.02
N LEU A 66 2.06 9.59 -2.77
CA LEU A 66 1.64 8.49 -1.90
C LEU A 66 2.26 8.56 -0.49
N ASN A 67 3.15 9.52 -0.24
CA ASN A 67 3.91 9.64 1.00
C ASN A 67 4.69 8.36 1.34
N LEU A 68 5.38 7.81 0.33
CA LEU A 68 6.22 6.62 0.43
C LEU A 68 7.68 6.98 0.17
N LYS A 69 8.60 6.16 0.70
CA LYS A 69 10.02 6.23 0.34
C LYS A 69 10.22 5.74 -1.09
N LEU A 70 11.22 6.28 -1.80
CA LEU A 70 11.57 5.88 -3.16
C LEU A 70 11.84 4.37 -3.27
N GLU A 71 12.57 3.81 -2.29
CA GLU A 71 12.91 2.39 -2.20
C GLU A 71 11.69 1.43 -2.15
N ASN A 72 10.52 1.94 -1.77
CA ASN A 72 9.28 1.17 -1.71
C ASN A 72 8.50 1.16 -3.04
N ILE A 73 8.99 1.86 -4.06
CA ILE A 73 8.34 2.00 -5.37
C ILE A 73 9.27 1.45 -6.46
N GLY A 74 8.90 0.32 -7.04
CA GLY A 74 9.56 -0.30 -8.18
C GLY A 74 8.97 0.13 -9.52
N ALA A 75 9.75 -0.07 -10.59
CA ALA A 75 9.34 0.24 -11.97
C ALA A 75 8.10 -0.56 -12.43
N ASN A 76 7.88 -1.75 -11.85
CA ASN A 76 6.77 -2.63 -12.17
C ASN A 76 5.65 -2.63 -11.12
N ASP A 77 5.68 -1.67 -10.19
CA ASP A 77 4.61 -1.58 -9.19
C ASP A 77 3.32 -1.09 -9.80
N ASP A 78 2.23 -1.71 -9.37
CA ASP A 78 0.89 -1.21 -9.65
C ASP A 78 0.54 -0.11 -8.65
N PHE A 79 0.15 1.06 -9.19
CA PHE A 79 -0.18 2.26 -8.42
C PHE A 79 -1.21 1.99 -7.31
N PHE A 80 -2.26 1.23 -7.60
CA PHE A 80 -3.34 0.96 -6.63
C PHE A 80 -2.89 -0.04 -5.57
N HIS A 81 -2.09 -1.04 -5.95
CA HIS A 81 -1.56 -2.03 -5.00
C HIS A 81 -0.58 -1.43 -3.99
N ILE A 82 0.09 -0.32 -4.30
CA ILE A 82 0.97 0.39 -3.35
C ILE A 82 0.23 1.48 -2.53
N GLY A 83 -1.09 1.56 -2.63
CA GLY A 83 -1.91 2.49 -1.84
C GLY A 83 -2.36 3.73 -2.58
N GLY A 84 -2.20 3.76 -3.91
CA GLY A 84 -2.77 4.79 -4.76
C GLY A 84 -4.30 4.71 -4.85
N ASP A 85 -4.91 5.88 -4.91
CA ASP A 85 -6.33 6.05 -5.20
C ASP A 85 -6.53 7.13 -6.28
N THR A 86 -7.76 7.31 -6.74
CA THR A 86 -8.08 8.30 -7.78
C THR A 86 -7.69 9.72 -7.38
N LEU A 87 -7.81 10.07 -6.09
CA LEU A 87 -7.48 11.41 -5.60
C LEU A 87 -5.96 11.65 -5.63
N ALA A 88 -5.18 10.66 -5.21
CA ALA A 88 -3.73 10.68 -5.32
C ALA A 88 -3.27 10.78 -6.78
N ALA A 89 -3.90 10.03 -7.69
CA ALA A 89 -3.60 10.11 -9.13
C ALA A 89 -3.84 11.52 -9.68
N MET A 90 -4.98 12.13 -9.38
CA MET A 90 -5.30 13.50 -9.80
C MET A 90 -4.28 14.51 -9.26
N ARG A 91 -3.88 14.39 -8.00
CA ARG A 91 -2.85 15.25 -7.38
C ARG A 91 -1.50 15.11 -8.06
N ILE A 92 -1.10 13.89 -8.41
CA ILE A 92 0.16 13.60 -9.10
C ILE A 92 0.15 14.22 -10.50
N VAL A 93 -0.93 14.06 -11.27
CA VAL A 93 -1.07 14.65 -12.62
C VAL A 93 -1.01 16.18 -12.56
N ALA A 94 -1.71 16.79 -11.59
CA ALA A 94 -1.63 18.24 -11.38
C ALA A 94 -0.20 18.68 -11.04
N ALA A 95 0.51 17.93 -10.21
CA ALA A 95 1.90 18.22 -9.84
C ALA A 95 2.87 18.04 -11.02
N SER A 96 2.65 17.08 -11.92
CA SER A 96 3.51 16.89 -13.10
C SER A 96 3.43 18.07 -14.07
N HIS A 97 2.25 18.68 -14.23
CA HIS A 97 2.09 19.87 -15.07
C HIS A 97 2.76 21.12 -14.51
N SER A 98 2.89 21.25 -13.19
CA SER A 98 3.60 22.37 -12.55
C SER A 98 5.13 22.31 -12.67
N ARG A 99 5.67 21.19 -13.18
CA ARG A 99 7.10 20.93 -13.34
C ARG A 99 7.59 21.06 -14.80
N SER A 100 6.68 21.28 -15.75
CA SER A 100 6.98 21.62 -17.15
C SER A 100 7.02 23.13 -17.35
#